data_AF-A0A0S7CRN6-F1
#
_entry.id   AF-A0A0S7CRN6-F1
#
_cell.length_a   1.000
_cell.length_b   1.000
_cell.length_c   1.000
_cell.angle_alpha   90.00
_cell.angle_beta   90.00
_cell.angle_gamma   90.00
#
_symmetry.space_group_name_H-M   'P 1'
#
loop_
_entity.id
_entity.type
_entity.pdbx_description
1 polymer ?
#
loop_
_entity_poly.entity_id
_entity_poly.type
_entity_poly.pdbx_seq_one_letter_code
_entity_poly.pdbx_strand_id
1 'polypeptide(L)' 'MDGQVAVRKVTELTLAFDHRVCDGETAAGFLRYVADAIENPGTVLADL' A
#
# COMPACT_ATOMS: atom_id res chain seq x y z
N MET A 1 -11.27 10.68 15.00
CA MET A 1 -11.79 11.79 14.16
C MET A 1 -12.91 11.22 13.30
N ASP A 2 -13.84 10.51 13.91
CA ASP A 2 -14.61 9.52 13.15
C ASP A 2 -15.95 10.11 12.76
N GLY A 3 -16.17 10.19 11.44
CA GLY A 3 -17.42 10.65 10.82
C GLY A 3 -17.40 12.06 10.22
N GLN A 4 -16.30 12.82 10.32
CA GLN A 4 -16.22 14.16 9.71
C GLN A 4 -15.58 14.11 8.31
N VAL A 5 -16.17 14.82 7.36
CA VAL A 5 -15.60 14.98 6.01
C VAL A 5 -14.30 15.78 6.12
N ALA A 6 -13.22 15.24 5.56
CA ALA A 6 -11.91 15.89 5.53
C ALA A 6 -11.27 15.75 4.15
N VAL A 7 -10.53 16.79 3.73
CA VAL A 7 -9.72 16.73 2.51
C VAL A 7 -8.50 15.81 2.76
N ARG A 8 -8.24 14.92 1.82
CA ARG A 8 -7.09 13.98 1.85
C ARG A 8 -6.26 14.11 0.58
N LYS A 9 -4.95 13.91 0.71
CA LYS A 9 -4.08 13.66 -0.44
C LYS A 9 -4.27 12.20 -0.83
N VAL A 10 -4.63 11.95 -2.09
CA VAL A 10 -4.89 10.61 -2.61
C VAL A 10 -3.99 10.39 -3.82
N THR A 11 -3.50 9.17 -3.97
CA THR A 11 -2.73 8.74 -5.14
C THR A 11 -3.16 7.33 -5.54
N GLU A 12 -3.04 7.00 -6.82
CA GLU A 12 -3.31 5.66 -7.35
C GLU A 12 -2.00 4.91 -7.52
N LEU A 13 -1.95 3.67 -7.06
CA LEU A 13 -0.80 2.78 -7.23
C LEU A 13 -1.20 1.60 -8.10
N THR A 14 -0.41 1.34 -9.14
CA THR A 14 -0.62 0.24 -10.08
C THR A 14 0.60 -0.68 -10.05
N LEU A 15 0.35 -1.98 -9.90
CA LEU A 15 1.37 -3.02 -9.97
C LEU A 15 1.09 -3.93 -11.16
N ALA A 16 2.01 -3.94 -12.12
CA ALA A 16 2.06 -4.99 -13.14
C ALA A 16 2.96 -6.12 -12.64
N PHE A 17 2.49 -7.36 -12.76
CA PHE A 17 3.24 -8.56 -12.34
C PHE A 17 3.02 -9.72 -13.31
N ASP A 18 3.96 -10.67 -13.31
CA ASP A 18 3.87 -11.87 -14.14
C ASP A 18 3.07 -12.96 -13.43
N HIS A 19 1.86 -13.20 -13.92
CA HIS A 19 0.94 -14.19 -13.37
C HIS A 19 1.41 -15.65 -13.46
N ARG A 20 2.43 -15.94 -14.28
CA ARG A 20 2.97 -17.31 -14.40
C ARG A 20 3.79 -17.70 -13.18
N VAL A 21 4.28 -16.71 -12.43
CA VAL A 21 5.20 -16.90 -11.29
C VAL A 21 4.67 -16.29 -9.99
N CYS A 22 3.66 -15.42 -10.07
CA CYS A 22 3.07 -14.74 -8.91
C CYS A 22 1.53 -14.75 -9.04
N ASP A 23 0.85 -15.03 -7.93
CA ASP A 23 -0.61 -14.95 -7.86
C ASP A 23 -1.11 -13.57 -7.42
N GLY A 24 -2.42 -13.37 -7.52
CA GLY A 24 -3.04 -12.09 -7.15
C GLY A 24 -3.00 -11.81 -5.64
N GLU A 25 -2.98 -12.84 -4.79
CA GLU A 25 -2.91 -12.68 -3.34
C GLU A 25 -1.56 -12.08 -2.93
N THR A 26 -0.47 -12.67 -3.42
CA THR A 26 0.90 -12.21 -3.17
C THR A 26 1.09 -10.79 -3.72
N ALA A 27 0.66 -10.53 -4.96
CA ALA A 27 0.77 -9.22 -5.59
C ALA A 27 -0.04 -8.14 -4.84
N ALA A 28 -1.27 -8.45 -4.42
CA ALA A 28 -2.11 -7.53 -3.66
C ALA A 28 -1.54 -7.26 -2.26
N GLY A 29 -1.00 -8.29 -1.59
CA GLY A 29 -0.32 -8.15 -0.30
C GLY A 29 0.90 -7.24 -0.39
N PHE A 30 1.73 -7.41 -1.43
CA PHE A 30 2.86 -6.52 -1.68
C PHE A 30 2.41 -5.07 -1.95
N LEU A 31 1.41 -4.87 -2.82
CA LEU A 31 0.89 -3.53 -3.10
C LEU A 31 0.30 -2.87 -1.84
N ARG A 32 -0.33 -3.66 -0.96
CA ARG A 32 -0.80 -3.20 0.36
C ARG A 32 0.34 -2.77 1.25
N TYR A 33 1.38 -3.59 1.39
CA TYR A 33 2.58 -3.25 2.15
C TYR A 33 3.20 -1.91 1.69
N VAL A 34 3.35 -1.71 0.38
CA VAL A 34 3.88 -0.46 -0.19
C VAL A 34 2.95 0.72 0.12
N ALA A 35 1.64 0.55 0.01
CA ALA A 35 0.67 1.59 0.34
C ALA A 35 0.75 1.98 1.82
N ASP A 36 0.83 1.01 2.72
CA ASP A 36 0.91 1.23 4.17
C ASP A 36 2.21 1.97 4.55
N ALA A 37 3.33 1.64 3.89
CA ALA A 37 4.59 2.36 4.03
C ALA A 37 4.50 3.82 3.58
N ILE A 38 3.74 4.12 2.52
CA ILE A 38 3.51 5.50 2.05
C ILE A 38 2.62 6.27 3.04
N GLU A 39 1.60 5.60 3.59
CA GLU A 39 0.66 6.20 4.54
C GLU A 39 1.30 6.43 5.92
N ASN A 40 2.18 5.53 6.38
CA ASN A 40 2.92 5.64 7.64
C ASN A 40 4.42 5.31 7.46
N PRO A 41 5.23 6.23 6.93
CA PRO A 41 6.65 5.98 6.61
C PRO A 41 7.52 5.52 7.79
N GLY A 42 7.12 5.85 9.02
CA GLY A 42 7.84 5.44 10.22
C GLY A 42 7.84 3.94 10.49
N THR A 43 6.87 3.18 9.98
CA THR A 43 6.79 1.72 10.22
C THR A 43 7.93 0.98 9.55
N VAL A 44 8.29 1.36 8.32
CA VAL A 44 9.39 0.73 7.58
C VAL A 44 10.75 1.08 8.19
N LEU A 45 10.89 2.26 8.78
CA LEU A 45 12.13 2.68 9.45
C LEU A 45 12.38 1.95 10.77
N ALA A 46 11.35 1.39 11.40
CA ALA A 46 11.49 0.66 12.67
C ALA A 46 12.07 -0.75 12.48
N ASP A 47 11.98 -1.30 11.26
CA ASP A 47 12.50 -2.63 10.89
C ASP A 47 13.92 -2.59 10.28
N LEU A 48 14.54 -1.40 10.22
CA LEU A 48 15.92 -1.13 9.76
C LEU A 48 16.92 -1.14 10.93
#